data_AF-A0A1B6JNT1-F1
#
_entry.id   AF-A0A1B6JNT1-F1
#
_cell.length_a   1.000
_cell.length_b   1.000
_cell.length_c   1.000
_cell.angle_alpha   90.00
_cell.angle_beta   90.00
_cell.angle_gamma   90.00
#
_symmetry.space_group_name_H-M   'P 1'
#
loop_
_entity.id
_entity.type
_entity.pdbx_description
1 polymer ?
#
loop_
_entity_poly.entity_id
_entity_poly.type
_entity_poly.pdbx_seq_one_letter_code
_entity_poly.pdbx_strand_id
1 'polypeptide(L)'
;FDGAAAFPVVRRMRHARCANTGRDIFLGSYPVEYRGCAREIYSASMRVQRFRHRYALDNKYKDELERRGMHLVGKSTNDRIVAFKLRDHRFFAGVQYHPELGSTLA
;
A
#
# COMPACT_ATOMS: atom_id res chain seq x y z
N PHE A 1 17.01 10.19 -2.15
CA PHE A 1 15.85 10.68 -1.36
C PHE A 1 16.37 11.58 -0.27
N ASP A 2 15.84 12.80 -0.18
CA ASP A 2 16.21 13.76 0.84
C ASP A 2 15.28 13.64 2.05
N GLY A 3 15.86 13.43 3.23
CA GLY A 3 15.11 13.33 4.48
C GLY A 3 14.60 14.70 4.99
N ALA A 4 15.18 15.79 4.50
CA ALA A 4 14.80 17.17 4.82
C ALA A 4 13.89 17.80 3.76
N ALA A 5 13.34 16.99 2.84
CA ALA A 5 12.48 17.49 1.77
C ALA A 5 11.29 18.29 2.32
N ALA A 6 11.07 19.49 1.77
CA ALA A 6 9.96 20.37 2.16
C ALA A 6 8.57 19.72 1.97
N PHE A 7 8.46 18.78 1.02
CA PHE A 7 7.24 18.02 0.73
C PHE A 7 7.50 16.51 0.87
N PRO A 8 7.45 15.95 2.09
CA PRO A 8 7.75 14.53 2.31
C PRO A 8 6.56 13.65 1.92
N VAL A 9 6.39 13.40 0.62
CA VAL A 9 5.32 12.55 0.06
C VAL A 9 5.42 11.11 0.57
N VAL A 10 6.63 10.58 0.61
CA VAL A 10 6.93 9.25 1.11
C VAL A 10 7.81 9.38 2.35
N ARG A 11 7.38 8.77 3.46
CA ARG A 11 8.08 8.83 4.75
C ARG A 11 8.39 7.44 5.29
N ARG A 12 9.47 7.35 6.06
CA ARG A 12 9.81 6.13 6.79
C ARG A 12 8.73 5.86 7.83
N MET A 13 8.22 4.63 7.86
CA MET A 13 7.26 4.20 8.86
C MET A 13 7.97 4.11 10.21
N ARG A 14 7.28 4.51 11.28
CA ARG A 14 7.62 4.12 12.65
C ARG A 14 6.63 3.03 13.05
N HIS A 15 7.09 1.79 13.20
CA HIS A 15 6.21 0.67 13.57
C HIS A 15 6.62 0.12 14.94
N ALA A 16 5.73 0.22 15.93
CA ALA A 16 6.00 -0.15 17.32
C ALA A 16 6.37 -1.64 17.50
N ARG A 17 5.84 -2.54 16.66
CA ARG A 17 6.17 -3.98 16.72
C ARG A 17 7.59 -4.33 16.25
N CYS A 18 8.34 -3.36 15.73
CA CYS A 18 9.72 -3.56 15.29
C CYS A 18 10.74 -3.12 16.35
N ALA A 19 10.29 -2.71 17.54
CA ALA A 19 11.13 -2.18 18.62
C ALA A 19 12.29 -3.11 19.02
N ASN A 20 12.19 -4.42 18.77
CA ASN A 20 13.19 -5.41 19.20
C ASN A 20 14.22 -5.83 18.13
N THR A 21 14.24 -5.23 16.93
CA THR A 21 15.19 -5.63 15.85
C THR A 21 16.07 -4.51 15.30
N GLY A 22 16.00 -3.29 15.88
CA GLY A 22 16.79 -2.14 15.43
C GLY A 22 16.50 -1.68 13.99
N ARG A 23 15.42 -2.17 13.36
CA ARG A 23 15.06 -1.88 11.98
C ARG A 23 13.57 -1.57 11.87
N ASP A 24 13.22 -0.32 11.55
CA ASP A 24 11.83 0.07 11.25
C ASP A 24 11.38 -0.52 9.90
N ILE A 25 10.99 -1.80 9.89
CA ILE A 25 10.50 -2.50 8.69
C ILE A 25 9.09 -3.02 8.91
N PHE A 26 8.16 -2.66 8.04
CA PHE A 26 6.84 -3.27 8.00
C PHE A 26 6.96 -4.64 7.35
N LEU A 27 6.96 -5.67 8.20
CA LEU A 27 7.16 -7.06 7.84
C LEU A 27 6.00 -7.92 8.36
N GLY A 28 5.54 -8.85 7.52
CA GLY A 28 4.56 -9.87 7.90
C GLY A 28 3.33 -9.88 7.01
N SER A 29 2.32 -10.62 7.46
CA SER A 29 1.06 -10.81 6.75
C SER A 29 -0.03 -9.95 7.38
N TYR A 30 -0.69 -9.11 6.58
CA TYR A 30 -1.72 -8.20 7.07
C TYR A 30 -2.94 -8.22 6.14
N PRO A 31 -4.16 -8.08 6.67
CA PRO A 31 -5.35 -7.94 5.86
C PRO A 31 -5.32 -6.64 5.03
N VAL A 32 -5.74 -6.77 3.78
CA VAL A 32 -5.97 -5.69 2.83
C VAL A 32 -7.41 -5.75 2.38
N GLU A 33 -8.12 -4.65 2.55
CA GLU A 33 -9.46 -4.42 2.03
C GLU A 33 -9.36 -3.83 0.63
N TYR A 34 -10.05 -4.43 -0.33
CA TYR A 34 -10.06 -4.00 -1.73
C TYR A 34 -11.36 -3.29 -2.10
N ARG A 35 -11.24 -2.32 -3.00
CA ARG A 35 -12.35 -1.54 -3.55
C ARG A 35 -12.17 -1.37 -5.06
N GLY A 36 -13.26 -1.11 -5.78
CA GLY A 36 -13.25 -0.95 -7.24
C GLY A 36 -12.62 -2.16 -7.95
N CYS A 37 -11.79 -1.90 -8.96
CA CYS A 37 -11.19 -2.94 -9.81
C CYS A 37 -10.34 -3.96 -9.05
N ALA A 38 -9.71 -3.60 -7.93
CA ALA A 38 -8.92 -4.56 -7.16
C ALA A 38 -9.80 -5.67 -6.56
N ARG A 39 -11.04 -5.33 -6.16
CA ARG A 39 -12.01 -6.30 -5.65
C ARG A 39 -12.42 -7.31 -6.71
N GLU A 40 -12.57 -6.85 -7.96
CA GLU A 40 -12.89 -7.70 -9.12
C GLU A 40 -11.71 -8.63 -9.45
N ILE A 41 -10.49 -8.08 -9.55
CA ILE A 41 -9.27 -8.85 -9.85
C ILE A 41 -9.04 -9.97 -8.81
N TYR A 42 -9.19 -9.68 -7.52
CA TYR A 42 -8.99 -10.67 -6.47
C TYR A 42 -10.23 -11.52 -6.17
N SER A 43 -11.38 -11.21 -6.78
CA SER A 43 -12.68 -11.81 -6.48
C SER A 43 -12.96 -11.88 -4.97
N ALA A 44 -12.55 -10.84 -4.24
CA ALA A 44 -12.61 -10.80 -2.77
C ALA A 44 -12.60 -9.34 -2.27
N SER A 45 -13.39 -9.07 -1.23
CA SER A 45 -13.37 -7.77 -0.54
C SER A 45 -12.17 -7.60 0.39
N MET A 46 -11.59 -8.71 0.86
CA MET A 46 -10.43 -8.71 1.74
C MET A 46 -9.54 -9.94 1.49
N ARG A 47 -8.22 -9.75 1.46
CA ARG A 47 -7.24 -10.86 1.49
C ARG A 47 -6.09 -10.50 2.41
N VAL A 48 -5.45 -11.53 2.96
CA VAL A 48 -4.18 -11.37 3.69
C VAL A 48 -3.05 -11.29 2.68
N GLN A 49 -2.25 -10.23 2.76
CA GLN A 49 -1.10 -10.00 1.89
C GLN A 49 0.20 -9.90 2.68
N ARG A 50 1.31 -10.26 2.04
CA ARG A 50 2.65 -10.21 2.64
C ARG A 50 3.34 -8.90 2.34
N PHE A 51 3.89 -8.28 3.38
CA PHE A 51 4.57 -6.99 3.30
C PHE A 51 6.01 -7.10 3.77
N ARG A 52 6.90 -6.36 3.09
CA ARG A 52 8.31 -6.21 3.47
C ARG A 52 8.86 -4.87 2.95
N HIS A 53 8.40 -3.76 3.54
CA HIS A 53 8.85 -2.42 3.13
C HIS A 53 9.07 -1.51 4.36
N ARG A 54 9.77 -0.39 4.17
CA ARG A 54 10.09 0.56 5.27
C ARG A 54 9.40 1.92 5.15
N TYR A 55 8.84 2.22 3.99
CA TYR A 55 8.32 3.53 3.64
C TYR A 55 6.83 3.46 3.33
N ALA A 56 6.10 4.53 3.66
CA ALA A 56 4.69 4.70 3.37
C ALA A 56 4.47 6.02 2.64
N LEU A 57 3.39 6.09 1.87
CA LEU A 57 2.80 7.36 1.49
C LEU A 57 2.28 8.09 2.74
N ASP A 58 2.53 9.39 2.82
CA ASP A 58 1.93 10.23 3.85
C ASP A 58 0.46 10.52 3.50
N ASN A 59 -0.46 10.20 4.42
CA ASN A 59 -1.89 10.31 4.22
C ASN A 59 -2.33 11.75 3.90
N LYS A 60 -1.54 12.78 4.25
CA LYS A 60 -1.82 14.18 3.90
C LYS A 60 -1.90 14.43 2.39
N TYR A 61 -1.22 13.63 1.57
CA TYR A 61 -1.26 13.75 0.11
C TYR A 61 -2.33 12.88 -0.55
N LYS A 62 -3.01 12.02 0.23
CA LYS A 62 -4.00 11.07 -0.29
C LYS A 62 -5.07 11.76 -1.14
N ASP A 63 -5.70 12.79 -0.60
CA ASP A 63 -6.85 13.41 -1.24
C ASP A 63 -6.44 14.27 -2.46
N GLU A 64 -5.22 14.81 -2.47
CA GLU A 64 -4.67 15.44 -3.67
C GLU A 64 -4.40 14.42 -4.77
N LEU A 65 -3.80 13.27 -4.42
CA LEU A 65 -3.50 12.20 -5.38
C LEU A 65 -4.79 11.60 -5.96
N GLU A 66 -5.81 11.37 -5.15
CA GLU A 66 -7.11 10.88 -5.63
C GLU A 66 -7.78 11.88 -6.57
N ARG A 67 -7.76 13.18 -6.25
CA ARG A 67 -8.31 14.23 -7.14
C ARG A 67 -7.60 14.32 -8.49
N ARG A 68 -6.28 14.07 -8.51
CA ARG A 68 -5.48 14.06 -9.74
C ARG A 68 -5.56 12.72 -10.52
N GLY A 69 -6.40 11.78 -10.07
CA GLY A 69 -6.69 10.54 -10.79
C GLY A 69 -5.94 9.30 -10.29
N MET A 70 -5.17 9.40 -9.20
CA MET A 70 -4.55 8.23 -8.56
C MET A 70 -5.51 7.63 -7.54
N HIS A 71 -6.41 6.77 -8.02
CA HIS A 71 -7.49 6.18 -7.23
C HIS A 71 -6.98 5.11 -6.27
N LEU A 72 -7.36 5.24 -4.99
CA LEU A 72 -7.06 4.25 -3.96
C LEU A 72 -7.98 3.03 -4.11
N VAL A 73 -7.38 1.88 -4.40
CA VAL A 73 -8.11 0.62 -4.62
C VAL A 73 -7.86 -0.43 -3.54
N GLY A 74 -6.93 -0.17 -2.61
CA GLY A 74 -6.67 -1.05 -1.48
C GLY A 74 -6.15 -0.34 -0.25
N LYS A 75 -6.70 -0.71 0.92
CA LYS A 75 -6.33 -0.19 2.23
C LYS A 75 -5.99 -1.33 3.19
N SER A 76 -5.03 -1.13 4.08
CA SER A 76 -4.83 -2.01 5.23
C SER A 76 -5.77 -1.63 6.37
N THR A 77 -6.00 -2.53 7.32
CA THR A 77 -6.87 -2.31 8.52
C THR A 77 -6.49 -1.13 9.40
N ASN A 78 -5.29 -0.56 9.24
CA ASN A 78 -4.86 0.68 9.91
C ASN A 78 -4.93 1.91 8.97
N ASP A 79 -5.86 1.91 8.01
CA ASP A 79 -6.06 2.96 6.99
C ASP A 79 -4.81 3.28 6.13
N ARG A 80 -3.85 2.36 6.10
CA ARG A 80 -2.67 2.53 5.26
C ARG A 80 -3.03 2.28 3.82
N ILE A 81 -2.60 3.20 2.99
CA ILE A 81 -2.75 3.15 1.56
C ILE A 81 -1.78 2.11 1.00
N VAL A 82 -2.29 1.05 0.37
CA VAL A 82 -1.47 -0.09 -0.07
C VAL A 82 -1.63 -0.47 -1.53
N ALA A 83 -2.69 0.00 -2.22
CA ALA A 83 -2.87 -0.24 -3.65
C ALA A 83 -3.53 0.93 -4.38
N PHE A 84 -3.02 1.26 -5.57
CA PHE A 84 -3.49 2.34 -6.43
C PHE A 84 -3.74 1.90 -7.87
N LYS A 85 -4.65 2.62 -8.53
CA LYS A 85 -4.84 2.65 -9.98
C LYS A 85 -4.76 4.08 -10.48
N LEU A 86 -4.25 4.28 -11.70
CA LEU A 86 -4.29 5.57 -12.38
C LEU A 86 -5.51 5.66 -13.28
N ARG A 87 -6.24 6.77 -13.21
CA ARG A 87 -7.34 7.10 -14.13
C ARG A 87 -6.78 7.24 -15.54
N ASP A 88 -7.59 6.88 -16.54
CA ASP A 88 -7.28 7.06 -17.96
C ASP A 88 -6.04 6.29 -18.47
N HIS A 89 -5.63 5.23 -17.74
CA HIS A 89 -4.56 4.32 -18.17
C HIS A 89 -5.12 2.91 -18.43
N ARG A 90 -4.75 2.31 -19.57
CA ARG A 90 -5.26 0.99 -20.01
C ARG A 90 -4.99 -0.11 -18.99
N PHE A 91 -3.79 -0.11 -18.43
CA PHE A 91 -3.40 -0.99 -17.33
C PHE A 91 -2.36 -0.32 -16.45
N PHE A 92 -2.75 0.06 -15.22
CA PHE A 92 -1.83 0.55 -14.21
C PHE A 92 -2.32 0.06 -12.84
N ALA A 93 -1.45 -0.66 -12.14
CA ALA A 93 -1.68 -1.09 -10.77
C ALA A 93 -0.37 -0.95 -9.99
N GLY A 94 -0.42 -0.25 -8.86
CA GLY A 94 0.71 -0.12 -7.94
C GLY A 94 0.32 -0.69 -6.58
N VAL A 95 1.12 -1.61 -6.03
CA VAL A 95 0.87 -2.27 -4.74
C VAL A 95 2.09 -2.18 -3.84
N GLN A 96 1.90 -2.13 -2.52
CA GLN A 96 2.98 -2.15 -1.52
C GLN A 96 3.29 -3.55 -0.97
N TYR A 97 2.37 -4.50 -1.15
CA TYR A 97 2.57 -5.90 -0.79
C TYR A 97 3.20 -6.69 -1.93
N HIS A 98 3.53 -7.94 -1.64
CA HIS A 98 4.13 -8.90 -2.56
C HIS A 98 3.07 -9.89 -3.11
N PRO A 99 2.31 -9.53 -4.16
CA PRO A 99 1.27 -10.40 -4.73
C PRO A 99 1.82 -11.72 -5.28
N GLU A 100 3.10 -11.75 -5.68
CA GLU A 100 3.78 -12.92 -6.21
C GLU A 100 3.84 -14.08 -5.20
N LEU A 101 3.83 -13.76 -3.90
CA LEU A 101 3.93 -14.75 -2.82
C LEU A 101 2.60 -15.42 -2.46
N GLY A 102 1.49 -14.97 -3.07
CA GLY A 102 0.14 -15.51 -2.85
C GLY A 102 -0.38 -16.37 -4.00
N SER A 103 0.44 -16.60 -5.03
CA SER A 103 0.05 -17.40 -6.19
C SER A 103 0.22 -18.89 -5.88
N THR A 104 -0.87 -19.66 -5.99
CA THR A 104 -0.87 -21.12 -5.91
C THR A 104 -1.29 -21.69 -7.26
N LEU A 105 -0.75 -22.84 -7.64
CA LEU A 105 -1.33 -23.62 -8.74
C LEU A 105 -2.72 -24.10 -8.28
N ALA A 106 -3.73 -23.89 -9.12
CA ALA A 106 -5.08 -24.40 -8.91
C ALA A 106 -5.12 -25.91 -9.15
#